data_AF-A0A810NV81-F1
#
_entry.id   AF-A0A810NV81-F1
#
_cell.length_a   1.000
_cell.length_b   1.000
_cell.length_c   1.000
_cell.angle_alpha   90.00
_cell.angle_beta   90.00
_cell.angle_gamma   90.00
#
_symmetry.space_group_name_H-M   'P 1'
#
loop_
_entity.id
_entity.type
_entity.pdbx_description
1 polymer ?
#
loop_
_entity_poly.entity_id
_entity_poly.type
_entity_poly.pdbx_seq_one_letter_code
_entity_poly.pdbx_strand_id
1 'polypeptide(L)' 'MYGDRLASFFIKNARRLGVLYVVFYCKIWLPGSGWQHYDSGGAKCGDSPSADHTNHVHLSVY' A
#
# COMPACT_ATOMS: atom_id res chain seq x y z
N MET A 1 -6.06 -9.39 8.33
CA MET A 1 -6.57 -8.41 9.32
C MET A 1 -7.24 -7.24 8.58
N TYR A 2 -7.80 -6.24 9.27
CA TYR A 2 -8.59 -5.15 8.68
C TYR A 2 -7.86 -4.41 7.53
N GLY A 3 -6.55 -4.19 7.66
CA GLY A 3 -5.71 -3.56 6.63
C GLY A 3 -5.71 -4.29 5.29
N ASP A 4 -5.63 -5.63 5.29
CA ASP A 4 -5.69 -6.42 4.05
C ASP A 4 -7.00 -6.21 3.27
N ARG A 5 -8.13 -6.12 4.01
CA ARG A 5 -9.45 -5.90 3.42
C ARG A 5 -9.57 -4.48 2.88
N LEU A 6 -9.03 -3.50 3.59
CA LEU A 6 -9.01 -2.10 3.16
C LEU A 6 -8.13 -1.90 1.92
N ALA A 7 -6.91 -2.44 1.90
CA ALA A 7 -6.04 -2.42 0.73
C ALA A 7 -6.70 -3.12 -0.47
N SER A 8 -7.32 -4.29 -0.25
CA SER A 8 -8.06 -5.01 -1.28
C SER A 8 -9.26 -4.22 -1.82
N PHE A 9 -9.96 -3.47 -0.97
CA PHE A 9 -11.06 -2.60 -1.40
C PHE A 9 -10.57 -1.53 -2.37
N PHE A 10 -9.48 -0.84 -2.05
CA PHE A 10 -8.91 0.19 -2.93
C PHE A 10 -8.43 -0.40 -4.26
N ILE A 11 -7.74 -1.55 -4.24
CA ILE A 11 -7.28 -2.24 -5.46
C ILE A 11 -8.47 -2.62 -6.35
N LYS A 12 -9.51 -3.25 -5.79
CA LYS A 12 -10.70 -3.66 -6.55
C LYS A 12 -11.48 -2.50 -7.15
N ASN A 13 -11.36 -1.31 -6.56
CA ASN A 13 -12.06 -0.10 -6.99
C ASN A 13 -11.12 0.92 -7.65
N ALA A 14 -9.88 0.54 -7.97
CA ALA A 14 -8.81 1.49 -8.32
C ALA A 14 -9.21 2.45 -9.45
N ARG A 15 -9.79 1.92 -10.53
CA ARG A 15 -10.25 2.72 -11.68
C ARG A 15 -11.35 3.72 -11.31
N ARG A 16 -12.30 3.33 -10.45
CA ARG A 16 -13.44 4.17 -10.07
C ARG A 16 -13.04 5.28 -9.10
N LEU A 17 -12.04 5.00 -8.26
CA LEU A 17 -11.57 5.92 -7.22
C LEU A 17 -10.34 6.74 -7.65
N GLY A 18 -9.83 6.55 -8.87
CA GLY A 18 -8.64 7.26 -9.35
C GLY A 18 -7.36 6.89 -8.59
N VAL A 19 -7.24 5.65 -8.10
CA VAL A 19 -6.09 5.19 -7.30
C VAL A 19 -4.82 5.12 -8.16
N LEU A 20 -3.78 5.84 -7.72
CA LEU A 20 -2.45 5.80 -8.32
C LEU A 20 -1.62 4.64 -7.77
N TYR A 21 -1.62 4.44 -6.45
CA TYR A 21 -0.96 3.30 -5.79
C TYR A 21 -1.50 3.07 -4.37
N VAL A 22 -1.28 1.87 -3.84
CA VAL A 22 -1.58 1.50 -2.44
C VAL A 22 -0.31 0.97 -1.78
N VAL A 23 0.02 1.44 -0.57
CA VAL A 23 1.13 0.89 0.23
C VAL A 23 0.57 0.23 1.48
N PHE A 24 0.93 -1.03 1.71
CA PHE A 24 0.59 -1.74 2.93
C PHE A 24 1.60 -2.86 3.20
N TYR A 25 2.01 -2.96 4.47
CA TYR A 25 2.87 -4.03 4.97
C TYR A 25 4.16 -4.18 4.15
N CYS A 26 4.88 -3.07 3.98
CA CYS A 26 6.15 -3.01 3.26
C CYS A 26 6.06 -3.41 1.78
N LYS A 27 4.89 -3.23 1.18
CA LYS A 27 4.63 -3.49 -0.24
C LYS A 27 3.89 -2.31 -0.85
N ILE A 28 4.17 -2.06 -2.13
CA ILE A 28 3.45 -1.11 -2.95
C ILE A 28 2.72 -1.85 -4.06
N TRP A 29 1.43 -1.57 -4.23
CA TRP A 29 0.63 -2.04 -5.35
C TRP A 29 0.56 -0.94 -6.40
N LEU A 30 0.87 -1.29 -7.64
CA LEU A 30 0.76 -0.41 -8.80
C LEU A 30 -0.26 -0.98 -9.81
N PRO A 31 -1.11 -0.14 -10.43
CA PRO A 31 -1.95 -0.55 -11.54
C PRO A 31 -1.10 -1.22 -12.65
N GLY A 32 -1.52 -2.39 -13.11
CA GLY A 32 -0.82 -3.15 -14.16
C GLY A 32 0.35 -4.03 -13.67
N SER A 33 1.07 -3.63 -12.62
CA SER A 33 2.24 -4.38 -12.12
C SER A 33 1.96 -5.23 -10.87
N GLY A 34 0.92 -4.91 -10.11
CA GLY A 34 0.60 -5.63 -8.86
C GLY A 34 1.49 -5.21 -7.69
N TRP A 35 1.60 -6.09 -6.69
CA TRP A 35 2.39 -5.85 -5.47
C TRP A 35 3.89 -6.01 -5.72
N GLN A 36 4.67 -5.04 -5.25
CA GLN A 36 6.12 -5.01 -5.27
C GLN A 36 6.65 -4.71 -3.87
N HIS A 37 7.92 -5.03 -3.62
CA HIS A 37 8.60 -4.65 -2.38
C HIS A 37 8.67 -3.11 -2.28
N TYR A 38 8.43 -2.59 -1.07
CA TYR A 38 8.54 -1.17 -0.77
C TYR A 38 9.46 -0.97 0.43
N ASP A 39 10.49 -0.16 0.23
CA ASP A 39 11.44 0.29 1.26
C ASP A 39 11.32 1.81 1.38
N SER A 40 10.89 2.28 2.55
CA SER A 40 10.83 3.71 2.85
C SER A 40 12.22 4.23 3.23
N GLY A 41 13.05 4.54 2.23
CA GLY A 41 14.27 5.32 2.43
C GLY A 41 15.35 4.65 3.31
N GLY A 42 15.45 3.33 3.30
CA GLY A 42 16.45 2.55 4.04
C GLY A 42 15.91 1.91 5.33
N ALA A 43 14.59 1.92 5.53
CA ALA A 43 13.93 1.27 6.65
C ALA A 43 13.81 -0.24 6.40
N LYS A 44 14.11 -1.05 7.42
CA LYS A 44 13.86 -2.48 7.38
C LYS A 44 12.42 -2.74 7.80
N CYS A 45 11.64 -3.32 6.89
CA CYS A 45 10.24 -3.69 7.15
C CYS A 45 9.99 -4.19 8.59
N GLY A 46 9.24 -3.39 9.36
CA GLY A 46 8.87 -3.66 10.74
C GLY A 46 9.65 -2.84 11.79
N ASP A 47 10.68 -2.08 11.40
CA ASP A 47 11.44 -1.22 12.30
C ASP A 47 10.73 0.12 12.57
N SER A 48 9.87 0.56 11.65
CA SER A 48 9.10 1.80 11.78
C SER A 48 7.69 1.60 11.26
N PRO A 49 6.72 1.22 12.12
CA PRO A 49 5.38 0.84 11.67
C PRO A 49 4.65 1.88 10.82
N SER A 50 4.94 3.16 11.08
CA SER A 50 4.42 4.27 10.28
C SER A 50 5.13 4.39 8.94
N ALA A 51 6.48 4.34 8.89
CA ALA A 51 7.19 4.48 7.61
C ALA A 51 7.03 3.24 6.71
N ASP A 52 7.00 2.06 7.32
CA ASP A 52 6.86 0.76 6.66
C ASP A 52 5.41 0.39 6.34
N HIS A 53 4.45 1.22 6.77
CA HIS A 53 3.02 1.00 6.54
C HIS A 53 2.52 -0.34 7.09
N THR A 54 3.03 -0.78 8.24
CA THR A 54 2.57 -2.02 8.90
C THR A 54 1.39 -1.76 9.85
N ASN A 55 1.14 -0.51 10.23
CA ASN A 55 0.02 -0.12 11.10
C ASN A 55 -1.13 0.62 10.38
N HIS A 56 -0.97 0.98 9.10
CA HIS A 56 -2.00 1.66 8.31
C HIS A 56 -1.87 1.36 6.80
N VAL A 57 -2.94 1.61 6.05
CA VAL A 57 -2.94 1.56 4.58
C VAL A 57 -2.75 2.97 4.06
N HIS A 58 -1.73 3.19 3.23
CA HIS A 58 -1.52 4.46 2.54
C HIS A 58 -1.99 4.35 1.09
N LEU A 59 -2.56 5.45 0.60
CA LEU A 59 -3.20 5.56 -0.71
C LEU A 59 -2.83 6.89 -1.34
N SER A 60 -2.54 6.87 -2.64
CA SER A 60 -2.47 8.08 -3.48
C SER A 60 -3.50 8.00 -4.60
N VAL A 61 -4.08 9.14 -4.97
CA VAL A 61 -5.18 9.29 -5.95
C VAL A 61 -4.92 10.48 -6.88
N TYR A 62 -5.57 10.51 -8.06
CA TYR A 62 -5.58 11.64 -9.01
C TYR A 62 -6.35 12.85 -8.46
#